data_AF-A0A1H3CRG1-F1
#
_entry.id   AF-A0A1H3CRG1-F1
#
_cell.length_a   1.000
_cell.length_b   1.000
_cell.length_c   1.000
_cell.angle_alpha   90.00
_cell.angle_beta   90.00
_cell.angle_gamma   90.00
#
_symmetry.space_group_name_H-M   'P 1'
#
loop_
_entity.id
_entity.type
_entity.pdbx_description
1 polymer ?
#
loop_
_entity_poly.entity_id
_entity_poly.type
_entity_poly.pdbx_seq_one_letter_code
_entity_poly.pdbx_strand_id
1 'polypeptide(L)' 'MIDPTPNETAAMANGGQLGGEYLESIGTSDLATLTEAEWARFIEAVVTGYCDHLRALAARDQTRIAAMTPEAPF' A
#
# COMPACT_ATOMS: atom_id res chain seq x y z
N MET A 1 2.59 16.93 -0.30
CA MET A 1 3.34 15.79 0.24
C MET A 1 4.82 16.14 0.07
N ILE A 2 5.53 16.30 1.18
CA ILE A 2 7.00 16.41 1.20
C ILE A 2 7.53 15.00 0.91
N ASP A 3 8.68 14.92 0.24
CA ASP A 3 9.26 13.73 -0.37
C ASP A 3 8.92 12.42 0.35
N PRO A 4 8.12 11.53 -0.27
CA PRO A 4 7.76 10.27 0.35
C PRO A 4 9.02 9.43 0.59
N THR A 5 9.07 8.77 1.74
CA THR A 5 10.10 7.77 2.02
C THR A 5 10.05 6.65 0.97
N PRO A 6 11.15 5.90 0.75
CA PRO A 6 11.15 4.78 -0.19
C PRO A 6 10.03 3.76 0.08
N ASN A 7 9.68 3.53 1.35
CA ASN A 7 8.60 2.63 1.74
C ASN A 7 7.22 3.21 1.37
N GLU A 8 7.01 4.51 1.56
CA GLU A 8 5.78 5.18 1.15
C GLU A 8 5.62 5.19 -0.38
N THR A 9 6.72 5.38 -1.14
CA THR A 9 6.71 5.24 -2.61
C THR A 9 6.32 3.83 -3.04
N ALA A 10 6.91 2.80 -2.44
CA ALA A 10 6.60 1.41 -2.75
C ALA A 10 5.15 1.05 -2.38
N ALA A 11 4.68 1.49 -1.22
CA ALA A 11 3.31 1.30 -0.78
C ALA A 11 2.31 2.01 -1.70
N MET A 12 2.60 3.23 -2.18
CA MET A 12 1.75 3.94 -3.14
C MET A 12 1.62 3.17 -4.45
N ALA A 13 2.72 2.61 -4.96
CA ALA A 13 2.69 1.78 -6.16
C ALA A 13 1.80 0.53 -5.96
N ASN A 14 1.94 -0.15 -4.81
CA ASN A 14 1.13 -1.34 -4.51
C ASN A 14 -0.36 -1.02 -4.35
N GLY A 15 -0.70 0.06 -3.63
CA GLY A 15 -2.09 0.52 -3.51
C GLY A 15 -2.70 0.88 -4.87
N GLY A 16 -1.95 1.59 -5.73
CA GLY A 16 -2.39 1.90 -7.09
C GLY A 16 -2.64 0.64 -7.94
N GLN A 17 -1.79 -0.38 -7.80
CA GLN A 17 -1.98 -1.66 -8.49
C GLN A 17 -3.27 -2.36 -8.06
N LEU A 18 -3.55 -2.46 -6.76
CA LEU A 18 -4.79 -3.08 -6.27
C LEU A 18 -6.04 -2.30 -6.69
N GLY A 19 -5.96 -0.97 -6.74
CA GLY A 19 -7.00 -0.15 -7.34
C GLY A 19 -7.21 -0.45 -8.83
N GLY A 20 -6.12 -0.61 -9.59
CA GLY A 20 -6.17 -1.02 -10.99
C GLY A 20 -6.81 -2.39 -11.21
N GLU A 21 -6.42 -3.39 -10.40
CA GLU A 21 -7.01 -4.74 -10.44
C GLU A 21 -8.52 -4.71 -10.16
N TYR A 22 -8.98 -3.85 -9.24
CA TYR A 22 -10.40 -3.63 -9.01
C TYR A 22 -11.10 -3.06 -10.25
N LEU A 23 -10.54 -2.00 -10.84
CA LEU A 23 -11.09 -1.37 -12.06
C LEU A 23 -11.17 -2.34 -13.24
N GLU A 24 -10.13 -3.17 -13.42
CA GLU A 24 -10.14 -4.25 -14.41
C GLU A 24 -11.26 -5.27 -14.14
N SER A 25 -11.51 -5.61 -12.87
CA SER A 25 -12.55 -6.59 -12.51
C SER A 25 -13.98 -6.13 -12.84
N ILE A 26 -14.22 -4.81 -12.83
CA ILE A 26 -15.52 -4.21 -13.22
C ILE A 26 -15.53 -3.71 -14.67
N GLY A 27 -14.43 -3.91 -15.40
CA GLY A 27 -14.33 -3.62 -16.84
C GLY A 27 -14.33 -2.14 -17.21
N THR A 28 -13.94 -1.24 -16.31
CA THR A 28 -13.83 0.19 -16.61
C THR A 28 -12.56 0.80 -16.05
N SER A 29 -11.94 1.70 -16.82
CA SER A 29 -10.84 2.55 -16.38
C SER A 29 -11.26 4.02 -16.23
N ASP A 30 -12.52 4.35 -16.53
CA ASP A 30 -13.06 5.71 -16.45
C ASP A 30 -13.68 5.94 -15.07
N LEU A 31 -12.91 6.57 -14.19
CA LEU A 31 -13.33 6.89 -12.83
C LEU A 31 -14.58 7.77 -12.75
N ALA A 32 -14.88 8.57 -13.79
CA ALA A 32 -16.06 9.42 -13.81
C ALA A 32 -17.36 8.64 -14.04
N THR A 33 -17.27 7.39 -14.49
CA THR A 33 -18.42 6.51 -14.74
C THR A 33 -18.79 5.64 -13.55
N LEU A 34 -17.94 5.61 -12.52
CA LEU A 34 -18.20 4.81 -11.33
C LEU A 34 -19.42 5.31 -10.58
N THR A 35 -20.26 4.37 -10.15
CA THR A 35 -21.25 4.63 -9.12
C THR A 35 -20.56 4.97 -7.79
N GLU A 36 -21.29 5.56 -6.85
CA GLU A 36 -20.76 5.84 -5.51
C GLU A 36 -20.23 4.60 -4.80
N ALA A 37 -20.90 3.45 -4.98
CA ALA A 37 -20.47 2.18 -4.41
C ALA A 37 -19.17 1.70 -5.06
N GLU A 38 -19.05 1.78 -6.38
CA GLU A 38 -17.82 1.37 -7.07
C GLU A 38 -16.65 2.29 -6.74
N TRP A 39 -16.91 3.59 -6.63
CA TRP A 39 -15.92 4.57 -6.18
C TRP A 39 -15.41 4.25 -4.77
N ALA A 40 -16.32 3.98 -3.83
CA ALA A 40 -15.94 3.61 -2.47
C ALA A 40 -15.08 2.34 -2.43
N ARG A 41 -15.43 1.32 -3.24
CA ARG A 41 -14.65 0.07 -3.33
C ARG A 41 -13.29 0.27 -3.99
N PHE A 42 -13.20 1.13 -5.00
CA PHE A 42 -11.92 1.51 -5.59
C PHE A 42 -11.00 2.19 -4.56
N ILE A 43 -11.50 3.17 -3.81
CA ILE A 43 -10.71 3.85 -2.78
C ILE A 43 -10.34 2.89 -1.64
N GLU A 44 -11.25 2.01 -1.24
CA GLU A 44 -10.98 0.96 -0.26
C GLU A 44 -9.83 0.07 -0.71
N ALA A 45 -9.83 -0.39 -1.97
CA ALA A 45 -8.75 -1.21 -2.53
C ALA A 45 -7.40 -0.48 -2.50
N VAL A 46 -7.37 0.79 -2.95
CA VAL A 46 -6.15 1.60 -2.96
C VAL A 46 -5.58 1.83 -1.56
N VAL A 47 -6.43 2.25 -0.62
CA VAL A 47 -6.01 2.57 0.76
C VAL A 47 -5.61 1.31 1.52
N THR A 48 -6.32 0.20 1.32
CA THR A 48 -6.00 -1.08 1.93
C THR A 48 -4.65 -1.59 1.42
N GLY A 49 -4.46 -1.61 0.11
CA GLY A 49 -3.18 -1.99 -0.51
C GLY A 49 -2.01 -1.16 -0.02
N TYR A 50 -2.18 0.17 0.01
CA TYR A 50 -1.17 1.07 0.57
C TYR A 50 -0.83 0.74 2.03
N CYS A 51 -1.85 0.67 2.90
CA CYS A 51 -1.64 0.46 4.34
C CYS A 51 -0.99 -0.89 4.64
N ASP A 52 -1.47 -1.95 3.99
CA ASP A 52 -0.97 -3.31 4.22
C ASP A 52 0.46 -3.47 3.71
N HIS A 53 0.77 -2.91 2.55
CA HIS A 53 2.13 -2.93 2.03
C HIS A 53 3.09 -2.12 2.90
N LEU A 54 2.68 -0.94 3.37
CA LEU A 54 3.49 -0.11 4.26
C LEU A 54 3.77 -0.82 5.60
N ARG A 55 2.76 -1.47 6.18
CA ARG A 55 2.92 -2.29 7.40
C ARG A 55 3.90 -3.44 7.17
N ALA A 56 3.81 -4.13 6.04
CA ALA A 56 4.70 -5.23 5.70
C ALA A 56 6.16 -4.75 5.56
N LEU A 57 6.39 -3.61 4.91
CA LEU A 57 7.72 -3.01 4.78
C LEU A 57 8.29 -2.59 6.14
N ALA A 58 7.48 -1.92 6.97
CA ALA A 58 7.89 -1.52 8.32
C ALA A 58 8.27 -2.73 9.20
N ALA A 59 7.49 -3.82 9.14
CA ALA A 59 7.81 -5.06 9.86
C ALA A 59 9.13 -5.69 9.38
N ARG A 60 9.40 -5.62 8.08
CA ARG A 60 10.64 -6.12 7.47
C ARG A 60 11.85 -5.31 7.92
N ASP A 61 11.72 -3.99 7.95
CA ASP A 61 12.78 -3.09 8.42
C ASP A 61 13.05 -3.27 9.91
N GLN A 62 12.01 -3.40 10.74
CA GLN A 62 12.14 -3.69 12.17
C GLN A 62 12.90 -5.00 12.42
N THR A 63 12.59 -6.05 11.65
CA THR A 63 13.28 -7.35 11.75
C THR A 63 14.75 -7.21 11.41
N ARG A 64 15.08 -6.41 10.37
CA ARG A 64 16.46 -6.14 9.97
C ARG A 64 17.23 -5.39 11.05
N ILE A 65 16.62 -4.36 11.66
CA ILE A 65 17.24 -3.57 12.74
C ILE A 65 17.51 -4.45 13.97
N ALA A 66 16.53 -5.28 14.36
CA ALA A 66 16.68 -6.21 15.47
C ALA A 66 17.84 -7.20 15.24
N ALA A 67 17.99 -7.73 14.03
CA ALA A 67 19.10 -8.63 13.68
C ALA A 67 20.49 -7.96 13.69
N MET A 68 20.56 -6.63 13.52
CA MET A 68 21.80 -5.85 13.53
C MET A 68 22.24 -5.43 14.93
N THR A 69 21.37 -5.57 15.95
CA THR A 69 21.68 -5.23 17.33
C THR A 69 21.92 -6.53 18.10
N PRO A 70 23.16 -7.00 18.25
CA PRO A 70 23.41 -8.16 19.11
C PRO A 70 23.01 -7.77 20.54
N GLU A 71 22.09 -8.52 21.15
CA GLU A 71 21.85 -8.41 22.59
C GLU A 71 23.21 -8.58 23.28
N ALA A 72 23.72 -7.49 23.86
CA ALA A 72 24.92 -7.56 24.66
C ALA A 72 24.62 -8.51 25.84
N PRO A 73 25.37 -9.61 26.01
CA PRO A 73 25.14 -10.50 27.14
C PRO A 73 25.41 -9.70 28.42
N PHE A 74 24.41 -9.69 29.31
CA PHE A 74 24.53 -9.15 30.67
C PHE A 74 25.52 -9.96 31.50
#